data_AF-A0A5C9EBM7-F1
#
_entry.id   AF-A0A5C9EBM7-F1
#
_cell.length_a   1.000
_cell.length_b   1.000
_cell.length_c   1.000
_cell.angle_alpha   90.00
_cell.angle_beta   90.00
_cell.angle_gamma   90.00
#
_symmetry.space_group_name_H-M   'P 1'
#
loop_
_entity.id
_entity.type
_entity.pdbx_description
1 polymer ?
#
loop_
_entity_poly.entity_id
_entity_poly.type
_entity_poly.pdbx_seq_one_letter_code
_entity_poly.pdbx_strand_id
1 'polypeptide(L)' 'MPHWKCDKCEAEFDLEDIPEECPECETTDGTFSLVDDSN' A
#
# COMPACT_ATOMS: atom_id res chain seq x y z
N MET A 1 7.96 10.10 -2.91
CA MET A 1 7.54 9.06 -1.96
C MET A 1 6.84 7.98 -2.78
N PRO A 2 7.19 6.70 -2.61
CA PRO A 2 6.46 5.62 -3.25
C PRO A 2 5.01 5.59 -2.76
N HIS A 3 4.09 5.34 -3.69
CA HIS A 3 2.67 5.20 -3.41
C HIS A 3 2.32 3.72 -3.38
N TRP A 4 1.61 3.30 -2.35
CA TRP A 4 1.24 1.91 -2.11
C TRP A 4 -0.27 1.76 -2.08
N LYS A 5 -0.76 0.67 -2.69
CA LYS A 5 -2.15 0.24 -2.61
C LYS A 5 -2.24 -1.09 -1.87
N CYS A 6 -3.12 -1.18 -0.88
CA CYS A 6 -3.47 -2.44 -0.25
C CYS A 6 -4.45 -3.22 -1.13
N ASP A 7 -4.10 -4.43 -1.58
CA ASP A 7 -5.00 -5.24 -2.42
C ASP A 7 -6.26 -5.74 -1.70
N LYS A 8 -6.30 -5.70 -0.35
CA LYS A 8 -7.43 -6.22 0.43
C LYS A 8 -8.58 -5.22 0.58
N CYS A 9 -8.26 -3.98 0.94
CA CYS A 9 -9.24 -2.92 1.14
C CYS A 9 -9.18 -1.84 0.06
N GLU A 10 -8.26 -1.96 -0.88
CA GLU A 10 -7.99 -1.00 -1.96
C GLU A 10 -7.56 0.39 -1.49
N ALA A 11 -7.19 0.54 -0.22
CA ALA A 11 -6.67 1.78 0.33
C ALA A 11 -5.32 2.15 -0.29
N GLU A 12 -5.16 3.43 -0.54
CA GLU A 12 -4.03 4.07 -1.21
C GLU A 12 -3.32 5.02 -0.23
N PHE A 13 -2.00 4.88 -0.09
CA PHE A 13 -1.22 5.63 0.90
C PHE A 13 0.26 5.75 0.51
N ASP A 14 0.89 6.84 0.94
CA ASP A 14 2.29 7.14 0.65
C ASP A 14 3.19 6.73 1.83
N LEU A 15 4.15 5.84 1.57
CA LEU A 15 5.15 5.40 2.56
C LEU A 15 6.52 5.34 1.92
N GLU A 16 7.56 5.61 2.70
CA GLU A 16 8.95 5.58 2.23
C GLU A 16 9.42 4.15 1.91
N ASP A 17 8.93 3.17 2.67
CA ASP A 17 9.25 1.74 2.56
C ASP A 17 8.00 0.89 2.30
N ILE A 18 8.21 -0.40 2.01
CA ILE A 18 7.12 -1.37 1.84
C ILE A 18 6.34 -1.47 3.15
N PRO A 19 5.01 -1.21 3.15
CA PRO A 19 4.18 -1.41 4.33
C PRO A 19 4.19 -2.86 4.81
N GLU A 20 4.32 -3.07 6.12
CA GLU A 20 4.09 -4.37 6.78
C GLU A 20 2.62 -4.56 7.19
N GLU A 21 1.87 -3.46 7.33
CA GLU A 21 0.47 -3.43 7.73
C GLU A 21 -0.29 -2.33 6.98
N CYS A 22 -1.53 -2.61 6.58
CA CYS A 22 -2.38 -1.58 5.98
C CYS A 22 -2.94 -0.63 7.05
N PRO A 23 -2.72 0.69 6.96
CA PRO A 23 -3.20 1.65 7.95
C PRO A 23 -4.73 1.79 8.01
N GLU A 24 -5.45 1.42 6.94
CA GLU A 24 -6.92 1.54 6.88
C GLU A 24 -7.67 0.32 7.39
N CYS A 25 -7.15 -0.89 7.15
CA CYS A 25 -7.82 -2.14 7.52
C CYS A 25 -7.02 -3.02 8.47
N GLU A 26 -5.87 -2.53 8.95
CA GLU A 26 -4.96 -3.18 9.91
C GLU A 26 -4.58 -4.62 9.49
N THR A 27 -4.59 -4.88 8.18
CA THR A 27 -4.23 -6.19 7.65
C THR A 27 -2.72 -6.27 7.50
N THR A 28 -2.12 -7.28 8.12
CA THR A 28 -0.70 -7.66 7.95
C THR A 28 -0.51 -8.70 6.85
N ASP A 29 -1.61 -9.34 6.43
CA ASP A 29 -1.66 -10.35 5.36
C ASP A 29 -1.64 -9.71 3.94
N GLY A 30 -1.30 -8.42 3.86
CA GLY A 30 -1.48 -7.61 2.66
C GLY A 30 -0.41 -7.88 1.62
N THR A 31 -0.82 -8.29 0.42
CA THR A 31 -0.04 -7.96 -0.77
C THR A 31 -0.21 -6.46 -1.00
N PHE A 32 0.91 -5.74 -1.04
CA PHE A 32 0.91 -4.30 -1.28
C PHE A 32 1.49 -4.05 -2.66
N SER A 33 0.69 -3.38 -3.49
CA SER A 33 1.07 -3.06 -4.87
C SER A 33 1.65 -1.65 -4.90
N LEU A 34 2.85 -1.50 -5.49
CA LEU A 34 3.39 -0.19 -5.82
C LEU A 34 2.53 0.43 -6.92
N VAL A 35 1.93 1.56 -6.62
CA VAL A 35 1.28 2.41 -7.60
C VAL A 35 2.37 3.34 -8.14
N ASP A 36 3.09 2.84 -9.14
CA ASP A 36 4.04 3.66 -9.86
C ASP A 36 3.26 4.48 -10.90
N ASP A 37 3.22 5.80 -10.74
CA ASP A 37 2.70 6.75 -11.75
C ASP A 37 3.71 6.84 -12.92
N SER A 38 4.02 5.69 -13.51
CA SER A 38 4.79 5.60 -14.76
C SER A 38 3.83 5.86 -15.91
N ASN A 39 3.64 7.15 -16.22
CA ASN A 39 3.00 7.63 -17.44
C ASN A 39 3.86 7.33 -18.67
#